data_AF-A0A452GJR3-F1
#
_entry.id   AF-A0A452GJR3-F1
#
_cell.length_a   1.000
_cell.length_b   1.000
_cell.length_c   1.000
_cell.angle_alpha   90.00
_cell.angle_beta   90.00
_cell.angle_gamma   90.00
#
_symmetry.space_group_name_H-M   'P 1'
#
loop_
_entity.id
_entity.type
_entity.pdbx_description
1 polymer ?
#
loop_
_entity_poly.entity_id
_entity_poly.type
_entity_poly.pdbx_seq_one_letter_code
_entity_poly.pdbx_strand_id
1 'polypeptide(L)'
;ALRLMEEESTLHHDIIQQDFLDTYNNLTLKTLMGMEWVSRHCPNASYVMKADSDIFLNVGFLARELLQLQLPPKKDFMTGYIYRNTGPLRSKAYKWYVPREVYPNDTYPPYCGGPGYVLSGDLAKKVYGVAQTLRVINMEDVFMGLCLHKLGISVTNSPWGLFNLARLEYEKCQFSKLVLVHHFGPTDLQRVWPDFQGGNKTCPS
;
A
#
# COMPACT_ATOMS: atom_id res chain seq x y z
N ALA A 1 14.05 -23.55 0.91
CA ALA A 1 13.22 -22.33 0.97
C ALA A 1 12.03 -22.56 1.89
N LEU A 2 11.09 -23.47 1.55
CA LEU A 2 9.88 -23.72 2.35
C LEU A 2 10.16 -24.00 3.83
N ARG A 3 11.10 -24.90 4.15
CA ARG A 3 11.48 -25.19 5.54
C ARG A 3 11.95 -23.98 6.37
N LEU A 4 12.76 -23.09 5.78
CA LEU A 4 13.25 -21.90 6.50
C LEU A 4 12.12 -20.90 6.79
N MET A 5 11.17 -20.80 5.85
CA MET A 5 9.99 -19.96 6.00
C MET A 5 8.97 -20.57 6.98
N GLU A 6 8.86 -21.90 7.06
CA GLU A 6 8.08 -22.58 8.10
C GLU A 6 8.67 -22.34 9.50
N GLU A 7 10.00 -22.41 9.63
CA GLU A 7 10.71 -22.10 10.87
C GLU A 7 10.51 -20.63 11.28
N GLU A 8 10.63 -19.68 10.34
CA GLU A 8 10.32 -18.26 10.56
C GLU A 8 8.85 -18.05 10.99
N SER A 9 7.90 -18.64 10.25
CA SER A 9 6.47 -18.54 10.55
C SER A 9 6.13 -19.07 11.93
N THR A 10 6.82 -20.12 12.37
CA THR A 10 6.65 -20.71 13.70
C THR A 10 7.24 -19.83 14.79
N LEU A 11 8.29 -19.05 14.47
CA LEU A 11 8.95 -18.18 15.44
C LEU A 11 8.23 -16.83 15.61
N HIS A 12 7.78 -16.22 14.52
CA HIS A 12 7.28 -14.83 14.51
C HIS A 12 5.76 -14.71 14.35
N HIS A 13 5.07 -15.73 13.83
CA HIS A 13 3.62 -15.79 13.69
C HIS A 13 2.99 -14.62 12.90
N ASP A 14 3.73 -14.06 11.95
CA ASP A 14 3.38 -12.87 11.16
C ASP A 14 3.34 -13.13 9.65
N ILE A 15 3.47 -14.40 9.23
CA ILE A 15 3.40 -14.81 7.83
C ILE A 15 2.02 -15.31 7.47
N ILE A 16 1.49 -14.81 6.36
CA ILE A 16 0.33 -15.38 5.67
C ILE A 16 0.82 -15.86 4.31
N GLN A 17 0.56 -17.13 3.99
CA GLN A 17 0.99 -17.75 2.75
C GLN A 17 -0.22 -18.33 2.01
N GLN A 18 -0.19 -18.26 0.67
CA GLN A 18 -1.17 -18.89 -0.20
C GLN A 18 -0.48 -19.53 -1.40
N ASP A 19 -1.13 -20.52 -2.00
CA ASP A 19 -0.59 -21.30 -3.11
C ASP A 19 -0.78 -20.58 -4.46
N PHE A 20 0.11 -19.64 -4.75
CA PHE A 20 0.29 -19.07 -6.09
C PHE A 20 1.74 -18.66 -6.31
N LEU A 21 2.14 -18.54 -7.58
CA LEU A 21 3.50 -18.12 -7.92
C LEU A 21 3.70 -16.62 -7.62
N ASP A 22 4.48 -16.31 -6.59
CA ASP A 22 4.80 -14.92 -6.21
C ASP A 22 5.75 -14.28 -7.25
N THR A 23 5.17 -13.49 -8.14
CA THR A 23 5.87 -12.73 -9.19
C THR A 23 5.29 -11.34 -9.29
N TYR A 24 6.03 -10.42 -9.91
CA TYR A 24 5.54 -9.06 -10.14
C TYR A 24 4.18 -9.01 -10.84
N ASN A 25 3.95 -9.90 -11.81
CA ASN A 25 2.68 -9.97 -12.55
C ASN A 25 1.50 -10.46 -11.69
N ASN A 26 1.78 -11.17 -10.60
CA ASN A 26 0.79 -11.73 -9.69
C ASN A 26 0.62 -10.89 -8.41
N LEU A 27 1.21 -9.69 -8.33
CA LEU A 27 1.04 -8.80 -7.17
C LEU A 27 -0.43 -8.48 -6.90
N THR A 28 -1.26 -8.36 -7.93
CA THR A 28 -2.70 -8.15 -7.75
C THR A 28 -3.37 -9.31 -7.00
N LEU A 29 -2.96 -10.55 -7.29
CA LEU A 29 -3.44 -11.72 -6.55
C LEU A 29 -2.97 -11.67 -5.09
N LYS A 30 -1.71 -11.29 -4.87
CA LYS A 30 -1.14 -11.12 -3.52
C LYS A 30 -1.87 -10.04 -2.70
N THR A 31 -2.22 -8.91 -3.32
CA THR A 31 -3.04 -7.89 -2.65
C THR A 31 -4.44 -8.40 -2.36
N LEU A 32 -5.09 -9.09 -3.31
CA LEU A 32 -6.43 -9.63 -3.10
C LEU A 32 -6.47 -10.68 -1.99
N MET A 33 -5.44 -11.53 -1.89
CA MET A 33 -5.20 -12.41 -0.75
C MET A 33 -5.16 -11.61 0.57
N GLY A 34 -4.41 -10.50 0.61
CA GLY A 34 -4.36 -9.62 1.78
C GLY A 34 -5.74 -9.03 2.14
N MET A 35 -6.48 -8.54 1.16
CA MET A 35 -7.83 -7.98 1.36
C MET A 35 -8.83 -9.03 1.85
N GLU A 36 -8.76 -10.24 1.29
CA GLU A 36 -9.53 -11.40 1.76
C GLU A 36 -9.21 -11.71 3.22
N TRP A 37 -7.92 -11.81 3.54
CA TRP A 37 -7.48 -12.19 4.87
C TRP A 37 -7.93 -11.17 5.90
N VAL A 38 -7.75 -9.87 5.64
CA VAL A 38 -8.26 -8.79 6.51
C VAL A 38 -9.77 -8.90 6.66
N SER A 39 -10.51 -9.10 5.56
CA SER A 39 -11.97 -9.20 5.62
C SER A 39 -12.47 -10.35 6.49
N ARG A 40 -11.70 -11.44 6.60
CA ARG A 40 -12.08 -12.64 7.36
C ARG A 40 -11.57 -12.62 8.80
N HIS A 41 -10.33 -12.18 9.00
CA HIS A 41 -9.62 -12.31 10.28
C HIS A 41 -9.46 -10.99 11.03
N CYS A 42 -9.62 -9.84 10.37
CA CYS A 42 -9.55 -8.52 10.98
C CYS A 42 -10.77 -7.62 10.64
N PRO A 43 -12.02 -8.10 10.79
CA PRO A 43 -13.21 -7.35 10.37
C PRO A 43 -13.41 -6.03 11.14
N ASN A 44 -12.78 -5.89 12.31
CA ASN A 44 -12.88 -4.71 13.17
C ASN A 44 -11.68 -3.76 13.07
N ALA A 45 -10.73 -4.02 12.17
CA ALA A 45 -9.63 -3.10 11.95
C ALA A 45 -10.16 -1.74 11.46
N SER A 46 -9.72 -0.64 12.07
CA SER A 46 -10.11 0.70 11.64
C SER A 46 -9.49 1.07 10.29
N TYR A 47 -8.22 0.73 10.12
CA TYR A 47 -7.42 1.01 8.93
C TYR A 47 -6.47 -0.15 8.64
N VAL A 48 -6.09 -0.27 7.37
CA VAL A 48 -5.10 -1.22 6.86
C VAL A 48 -4.07 -0.43 6.10
N MET A 49 -2.79 -0.70 6.34
CA MET A 49 -1.68 -0.13 5.56
C MET A 49 -1.08 -1.24 4.71
N LYS A 50 -1.08 -1.07 3.40
CA LYS A 50 -0.26 -1.87 2.48
C LYS A 50 1.08 -1.17 2.30
N ALA A 51 2.16 -1.92 2.42
CA ALA A 51 3.53 -1.42 2.32
C ALA A 51 4.41 -2.43 1.59
N ASP A 52 5.28 -1.94 0.70
CA ASP A 52 6.37 -2.75 0.15
C ASP A 52 7.51 -2.88 1.18
N SER A 53 8.39 -3.87 1.01
CA SER A 53 9.47 -4.15 1.97
C SER A 53 10.64 -3.15 1.91
N ASP A 54 10.66 -2.26 0.92
CA ASP A 54 11.71 -1.29 0.65
C ASP A 54 11.23 0.16 0.83
N ILE A 55 10.39 0.39 1.85
CA ILE A 55 9.95 1.73 2.26
C ILE A 55 10.37 2.05 3.69
N PHE A 56 10.62 3.33 3.94
CA PHE A 56 10.48 3.91 5.26
C PHE A 56 9.01 4.26 5.50
N LEU A 57 8.44 3.80 6.61
CA LEU A 57 7.07 4.07 7.03
C LEU A 57 7.03 4.68 8.44
N ASN A 58 6.63 5.94 8.54
CA ASN A 58 6.43 6.60 9.82
C ASN A 58 5.04 6.26 10.39
N VAL A 59 4.93 5.09 11.01
CA VAL A 59 3.67 4.59 11.60
C VAL A 59 3.09 5.58 12.62
N GLY A 60 3.96 6.24 13.39
CA GLY A 60 3.54 7.20 14.42
C GLY A 60 2.88 8.45 13.84
N PHE A 61 3.42 9.02 12.77
CA PHE A 61 2.85 10.15 12.04
C PHE A 61 1.58 9.75 11.28
N LEU A 62 1.61 8.59 10.61
CA LEU A 62 0.43 8.04 9.93
C LEU A 62 -0.77 7.93 10.89
N ALA A 63 -0.58 7.30 12.05
CA ALA A 63 -1.65 7.08 13.02
C ALA A 63 -2.16 8.38 13.65
N ARG A 64 -1.28 9.27 14.10
CA ARG A 64 -1.66 10.47 14.86
C ARG A 64 -2.08 11.64 13.99
N GLU A 65 -1.32 11.93 12.95
CA GLU A 65 -1.49 13.16 12.17
C GLU A 65 -2.42 12.95 10.98
N LEU A 66 -2.25 11.85 10.23
CA LEU A 66 -3.03 11.60 9.01
C LEU A 66 -4.37 10.88 9.27
N LEU A 67 -4.34 9.81 10.07
CA LEU A 67 -5.52 9.00 10.35
C LEU A 67 -6.32 9.50 11.56
N GLN A 68 -5.64 10.20 12.48
CA GLN A 68 -6.23 10.76 13.70
C GLN A 68 -7.03 9.69 14.46
N LEU A 69 -6.38 8.59 14.87
CA LEU A 69 -7.03 7.40 15.45
C LEU A 69 -7.89 7.67 16.70
N GLN A 70 -7.75 8.83 17.34
CA GLN A 70 -8.60 9.29 18.44
C GLN A 70 -10.02 9.70 17.98
N LEU A 71 -10.22 9.92 16.68
CA LEU A 71 -11.50 10.27 16.08
C LEU A 71 -12.20 9.02 15.51
N PRO A 72 -13.52 9.06 15.27
CA PRO A 72 -14.22 8.00 14.57
C PRO A 72 -13.52 7.64 13.24
N PRO A 73 -13.27 6.35 12.95
CA PRO A 73 -12.60 5.94 11.73
C PRO A 73 -13.35 6.39 10.47
N LYS A 74 -12.59 6.91 9.50
CA LYS A 74 -13.12 7.22 8.17
C LYS A 74 -13.64 5.94 7.52
N LYS A 75 -14.70 6.07 6.72
CA LYS A 75 -15.28 4.99 5.89
C LYS A 75 -15.06 5.31 4.42
N ASP A 76 -15.01 4.28 3.59
CA ASP A 76 -14.77 4.43 2.14
C ASP A 76 -13.53 5.29 1.84
N PHE A 77 -12.49 5.12 2.66
CA PHE A 77 -11.31 5.97 2.66
C PHE A 77 -10.11 5.19 2.15
N MET A 78 -9.38 5.78 1.20
CA MET A 78 -8.07 5.31 0.77
C MET A 78 -7.20 6.50 0.35
N THR A 79 -5.96 6.54 0.81
CA THR A 79 -4.99 7.58 0.43
C THR A 79 -3.57 7.01 0.31
N GLY A 80 -2.75 7.73 -0.45
CA GLY A 80 -1.34 7.43 -0.70
C GLY A 80 -0.78 8.49 -1.64
N TYR A 81 0.28 8.16 -2.38
CA TYR A 81 0.68 8.97 -3.53
C TYR A 81 -0.32 8.75 -4.67
N ILE A 82 -1.07 9.78 -5.08
CA ILE A 82 -2.17 9.60 -6.05
C ILE A 82 -1.68 9.88 -7.47
N TYR A 83 -1.78 8.85 -8.32
CA TYR A 83 -1.66 9.01 -9.76
C TYR A 83 -3.00 9.45 -10.36
N ARG A 84 -2.94 10.43 -11.25
CA ARG A 84 -4.09 10.95 -12.01
C ARG A 84 -3.69 11.09 -13.47
N ASN A 85 -4.64 10.92 -14.38
CA ASN A 85 -4.45 11.08 -15.82
C ASN A 85 -3.32 10.19 -16.38
N THR A 86 -3.13 9.01 -15.80
CA THR A 86 -2.19 7.99 -16.30
C THR A 86 -2.93 6.92 -17.10
N GLY A 87 -2.19 6.12 -17.84
CA GLY A 87 -2.75 5.07 -18.68
C GLY A 87 -1.79 3.89 -18.88
N PRO A 88 -2.29 2.78 -19.45
CA PRO A 88 -1.51 1.57 -19.69
C PRO A 88 -0.35 1.79 -20.65
N LEU A 89 0.84 1.33 -20.24
CA LEU A 89 1.97 1.20 -21.17
C LEU A 89 1.72 0.00 -22.10
N ARG A 90 1.77 0.24 -23.41
CA ARG A 90 1.39 -0.76 -24.44
C ARG A 90 2.57 -1.47 -25.10
N SER A 91 3.80 -1.13 -24.74
CA SER A 91 4.99 -1.84 -25.22
C SER A 91 5.40 -2.91 -24.22
N LYS A 92 5.65 -4.13 -24.71
CA LYS A 92 6.16 -5.27 -23.93
C LYS A 92 7.55 -5.03 -23.33
N ALA A 93 8.26 -3.98 -23.77
CA ALA A 93 9.55 -3.58 -23.21
C ALA A 93 9.43 -2.98 -21.80
N TYR A 94 8.24 -2.50 -21.41
CA TYR A 94 8.04 -1.92 -20.09
C TYR A 94 7.64 -2.98 -19.07
N LYS A 95 8.24 -2.88 -17.87
CA LYS A 95 7.86 -3.70 -16.70
C LYS A 95 6.36 -3.64 -16.40
N TRP A 96 5.74 -2.47 -16.64
CA TRP A 96 4.32 -2.19 -16.38
C TRP A 96 3.44 -2.32 -17.63
N TYR A 97 3.84 -3.18 -18.58
CA TYR A 97 3.06 -3.45 -19.78
C TYR A 97 1.68 -4.01 -19.44
N VAL A 98 0.64 -3.41 -20.03
CA VAL A 98 -0.75 -3.90 -19.96
C VAL A 98 -1.33 -3.99 -21.38
N PRO A 99 -1.65 -5.21 -21.87
CA PRO A 99 -2.25 -5.40 -23.20
C PRO A 99 -3.64 -4.78 -23.32
N ARG A 100 -4.03 -4.37 -24.55
CA ARG A 100 -5.38 -3.84 -24.83
C ARG A 100 -6.47 -4.88 -24.57
N GLU A 101 -6.13 -6.15 -24.79
CA GLU A 101 -7.01 -7.29 -24.56
C GLU A 101 -7.34 -7.47 -23.08
N VAL A 102 -6.45 -7.04 -22.18
CA VAL A 102 -6.65 -7.09 -20.71
C VAL A 102 -7.35 -5.83 -20.22
N TYR A 103 -6.92 -4.65 -20.69
CA TYR A 103 -7.53 -3.37 -20.36
C TYR A 103 -7.69 -2.50 -21.62
N PRO A 104 -8.90 -2.36 -22.17
CA PRO A 104 -9.11 -1.73 -23.47
C PRO A 104 -9.01 -0.20 -23.43
N ASN A 105 -9.33 0.44 -22.30
CA ASN A 105 -9.31 1.89 -22.17
C ASN A 105 -7.87 2.44 -22.18
N ASP A 106 -7.71 3.69 -22.61
CA ASP A 106 -6.42 4.36 -22.68
C ASP A 106 -6.05 5.13 -21.41
N THR A 107 -6.96 5.23 -20.44
CA THR A 107 -6.74 5.93 -19.17
C THR A 107 -7.21 5.07 -18.00
N TYR A 108 -6.52 5.20 -16.87
CA TYR A 108 -6.91 4.59 -15.61
C TYR A 108 -7.70 5.58 -14.75
N PRO A 109 -8.63 5.10 -13.89
CA PRO A 109 -9.16 5.95 -12.83
C PRO A 109 -8.04 6.31 -11.84
N PRO A 110 -8.18 7.37 -11.03
CA PRO A 110 -7.19 7.71 -10.01
C PRO A 110 -6.92 6.55 -9.04
N TYR A 111 -5.64 6.31 -8.72
CA TYR A 111 -5.20 5.24 -7.82
C TYR A 111 -4.02 5.68 -6.94
N CYS A 112 -3.79 4.97 -5.84
CA CYS A 112 -2.64 5.19 -4.96
C CYS A 112 -1.47 4.32 -5.40
N GLY A 113 -0.25 4.87 -5.44
CA GLY A 113 0.94 4.17 -5.95
C GLY A 113 1.35 2.94 -5.14
N GLY A 114 1.91 1.96 -5.85
CA GLY A 114 2.31 0.65 -5.32
C GLY A 114 3.10 0.65 -4.01
N PRO A 115 4.16 1.46 -3.81
CA PRO A 115 5.02 1.36 -2.63
C PRO A 115 4.31 1.39 -1.28
N GLY A 116 3.19 2.10 -1.19
CA GLY A 116 2.32 1.97 -0.03
C GLY A 116 1.15 2.93 -0.03
N TYR A 117 0.06 2.46 0.56
CA TYR A 117 -1.19 3.18 0.69
C TYR A 117 -1.96 2.68 1.90
N VAL A 118 -2.81 3.55 2.46
CA VAL A 118 -3.67 3.23 3.60
C VAL A 118 -5.12 3.27 3.16
N LEU A 119 -5.92 2.32 3.66
CA LEU A 119 -7.36 2.24 3.44
C LEU A 119 -8.11 2.02 4.75
N SER A 120 -9.39 2.41 4.81
CA SER A 120 -10.26 2.05 5.92
C SER A 120 -10.56 0.55 5.91
N GLY A 121 -10.71 -0.06 7.08
CA GLY A 121 -10.88 -1.52 7.17
C GLY A 121 -12.16 -2.03 6.50
N ASP A 122 -13.24 -1.22 6.44
CA ASP A 122 -14.45 -1.59 5.71
C ASP A 122 -14.22 -1.71 4.20
N LEU A 123 -13.22 -0.99 3.68
CA LEU A 123 -12.89 -0.98 2.26
C LEU A 123 -12.22 -2.27 1.83
N ALA A 124 -11.48 -2.96 2.72
CA ALA A 124 -10.88 -4.27 2.39
C ALA A 124 -11.94 -5.30 1.96
N LYS A 125 -13.04 -5.40 2.72
CA LYS A 125 -14.17 -6.28 2.38
C LYS A 125 -14.87 -5.86 1.09
N LYS A 126 -15.10 -4.56 0.90
CA LYS A 126 -15.76 -4.01 -0.31
C LYS A 126 -14.92 -4.28 -1.55
N VAL A 127 -13.60 -4.03 -1.48
CA VAL A 127 -12.64 -4.29 -2.55
C VAL A 127 -12.59 -5.78 -2.89
N TYR A 128 -12.43 -6.65 -1.89
CA TYR A 128 -12.40 -8.09 -2.12
C TYR A 128 -13.69 -8.59 -2.78
N GLY A 129 -14.86 -8.08 -2.35
CA GLY A 129 -16.14 -8.42 -2.95
C GLY A 129 -16.29 -7.96 -4.41
N VAL A 130 -15.95 -6.71 -4.72
CA VAL A 130 -16.08 -6.17 -6.09
C VAL A 130 -15.04 -6.75 -7.05
N ALA A 131 -13.86 -7.11 -6.55
CA ALA A 131 -12.78 -7.68 -7.35
C ALA A 131 -13.20 -8.96 -8.08
N GLN A 132 -14.10 -9.76 -7.50
CA GLN A 132 -14.67 -10.97 -8.12
C GLN A 132 -15.48 -10.68 -9.40
N THR A 133 -15.88 -9.42 -9.61
CA THR A 133 -16.65 -8.98 -10.78
C THR A 133 -15.77 -8.32 -11.85
N LEU A 134 -14.49 -8.10 -11.57
CA LEU A 134 -13.55 -7.39 -12.43
C LEU A 134 -12.54 -8.36 -13.02
N ARG A 135 -12.09 -8.05 -14.24
CA ARG A 135 -10.95 -8.74 -14.83
C ARG A 135 -9.68 -8.26 -14.14
N VAL A 136 -8.94 -9.19 -13.55
CA VAL A 136 -7.64 -8.93 -12.91
C VAL A 136 -6.64 -8.42 -13.94
N ILE A 137 -5.87 -7.39 -13.56
CA ILE A 137 -4.75 -6.84 -14.34
C ILE A 137 -3.46 -6.99 -13.52
N ASN A 138 -2.31 -7.05 -14.17
CA ASN A 138 -0.97 -7.22 -13.56
C ASN A 138 -0.40 -5.92 -12.95
N MET A 139 -1.25 -4.93 -12.68
CA MET A 139 -0.93 -3.66 -12.05
C MET A 139 -1.79 -3.54 -10.79
N GLU A 140 -1.22 -3.95 -9.67
CA GLU A 140 -1.93 -4.08 -8.40
C GLU A 140 -2.55 -2.77 -7.91
N ASP A 141 -1.77 -1.69 -7.94
CA ASP A 141 -2.17 -0.34 -7.56
C ASP A 141 -3.30 0.20 -8.46
N VAL A 142 -3.17 0.01 -9.77
CA VAL A 142 -4.22 0.35 -10.73
C VAL A 142 -5.47 -0.49 -10.48
N PHE A 143 -5.33 -1.79 -10.19
CA PHE A 143 -6.47 -2.67 -9.92
C PHE A 143 -7.25 -2.24 -8.67
N MET A 144 -6.58 -1.78 -7.62
CA MET A 144 -7.22 -1.15 -6.47
C MET A 144 -8.03 0.09 -6.89
N GLY A 145 -7.47 0.94 -7.74
CA GLY A 145 -8.19 2.08 -8.33
C GLY A 145 -9.43 1.67 -9.15
N LEU A 146 -9.34 0.59 -9.93
CA LEU A 146 -10.48 0.03 -10.66
C LEU A 146 -11.58 -0.47 -9.71
N CYS A 147 -11.21 -1.12 -8.61
CA CYS A 147 -12.16 -1.55 -7.58
C CYS A 147 -12.89 -0.36 -6.96
N LEU A 148 -12.16 0.69 -6.56
CA LEU A 148 -12.76 1.91 -6.02
C LEU A 148 -13.70 2.58 -7.03
N HIS A 149 -13.25 2.70 -8.28
CA HIS A 149 -14.07 3.27 -9.34
C HIS A 149 -15.37 2.49 -9.56
N LYS A 150 -15.32 1.16 -9.56
CA LYS A 150 -16.51 0.30 -9.68
C LYS A 150 -17.47 0.45 -8.49
N LEU A 151 -16.95 0.72 -7.29
CA LEU A 151 -17.71 1.00 -6.08
C LEU A 151 -18.25 2.43 -6.00
N GLY A 152 -17.87 3.32 -6.93
CA GLY A 152 -18.21 4.74 -6.85
C GLY A 152 -17.44 5.52 -5.77
N ILE A 153 -16.32 4.97 -5.31
CA ILE A 153 -15.47 5.55 -4.25
C ILE A 153 -14.27 6.25 -4.91
N SER A 154 -13.91 7.43 -4.40
CA SER A 154 -12.74 8.17 -4.86
C SER A 154 -11.58 8.04 -3.89
N VAL A 155 -10.36 7.99 -4.41
CA VAL A 155 -9.15 8.18 -3.58
C VAL A 155 -9.19 9.55 -2.91
N THR A 156 -8.88 9.57 -1.62
CA THR A 156 -8.88 10.79 -0.80
C THR A 156 -7.52 11.46 -0.88
N ASN A 157 -7.49 12.77 -1.15
CA ASN A 157 -6.23 13.52 -1.16
C ASN A 157 -5.62 13.60 0.26
N SER A 158 -4.32 13.39 0.37
CA SER A 158 -3.52 13.76 1.53
C SER A 158 -2.75 15.06 1.26
N PRO A 159 -2.25 15.75 2.31
CA PRO A 159 -1.29 16.82 2.13
C PRO A 159 -0.14 16.41 1.19
N TRP A 160 0.29 17.36 0.37
CA TRP A 160 1.29 17.11 -0.66
C TRP A 160 2.62 16.68 -0.03
N GLY A 161 3.28 15.70 -0.65
CA GLY A 161 4.60 15.23 -0.25
C GLY A 161 4.62 14.19 0.87
N LEU A 162 3.51 13.92 1.59
CA LEU A 162 3.51 12.94 2.70
C LEU A 162 3.90 11.52 2.27
N PHE A 163 3.51 11.12 1.07
CA PHE A 163 3.90 9.86 0.46
C PHE A 163 4.89 10.16 -0.66
N ASN A 164 6.17 9.90 -0.44
CA ASN A 164 7.22 10.15 -1.42
C ASN A 164 7.68 8.83 -2.06
N LEU A 165 7.47 8.70 -3.37
CA LEU A 165 7.84 7.51 -4.13
C LEU A 165 9.29 7.55 -4.65
N ALA A 166 10.01 8.64 -4.40
CA ALA A 166 11.44 8.77 -4.71
C ALA A 166 12.28 8.55 -3.45
N ARG A 167 13.56 8.19 -3.67
CA ARG A 167 14.55 8.17 -2.59
C ARG A 167 14.84 9.60 -2.15
N LEU A 168 14.85 9.82 -0.84
CA LEU A 168 15.36 11.04 -0.23
C LEU A 168 16.62 10.73 0.56
N GLU A 169 17.53 11.70 0.65
CA GLU A 169 18.58 11.65 1.66
C GLU A 169 17.95 11.73 3.04
N TYR A 170 18.45 10.92 3.97
CA TYR A 170 17.86 10.83 5.29
C TYR A 170 18.17 12.09 6.10
N GLU A 171 17.11 12.80 6.48
CA GLU A 171 17.12 13.87 7.46
C GLU A 171 15.96 13.64 8.43
N LYS A 172 16.28 13.51 9.72
CA LYS A 172 15.35 13.09 10.77
C LYS A 172 14.08 13.96 10.81
N CYS A 173 14.23 15.27 10.71
CA CYS A 173 13.13 16.21 10.88
C CYS A 173 12.25 16.37 9.66
N GLN A 174 12.78 16.13 8.47
CA GLN A 174 12.03 15.96 7.25
C GLN A 174 11.23 14.67 7.35
N PHE A 175 11.86 13.54 7.70
CA PHE A 175 11.21 12.23 7.77
C PHE A 175 10.16 12.13 8.89
N SER A 176 10.31 12.91 9.97
CA SER A 176 9.31 12.99 11.04
C SER A 176 7.96 13.56 10.60
N LYS A 177 7.94 14.29 9.48
CA LYS A 177 6.75 14.93 8.88
C LYS A 177 6.22 14.18 7.65
N LEU A 178 6.83 13.06 7.27
CA LEU A 178 6.44 12.23 6.14
C LEU A 178 5.76 10.96 6.63
N VAL A 179 4.86 10.41 5.82
CA VAL A 179 4.27 9.08 6.04
C VAL A 179 5.17 8.00 5.45
N LEU A 180 5.57 8.17 4.20
CA LEU A 180 6.27 7.14 3.43
C LEU A 180 7.39 7.75 2.58
N VAL A 181 8.54 7.09 2.55
CA VAL A 181 9.62 7.35 1.58
C VAL A 181 10.07 6.03 0.98
N HIS A 182 10.09 5.91 -0.34
CA HIS A 182 10.46 4.69 -1.04
C HIS A 182 11.99 4.53 -1.17
N HIS A 183 12.43 3.31 -1.51
CA HIS A 183 13.83 2.91 -1.65
C HIS A 183 14.65 2.92 -0.35
N PHE A 184 14.06 2.45 0.75
CA PHE A 184 14.72 2.20 2.02
C PHE A 184 14.67 0.70 2.33
N GLY A 185 15.76 -0.01 2.04
CA GLY A 185 15.87 -1.45 2.33
C GLY A 185 16.23 -1.74 3.79
N PRO A 186 16.37 -3.03 4.17
CA PRO A 186 16.57 -3.45 5.56
C PRO A 186 17.72 -2.73 6.29
N THR A 187 18.89 -2.58 5.66
CA THR A 187 20.04 -1.89 6.25
C THR A 187 19.79 -0.40 6.46
N ASP A 188 19.12 0.26 5.51
CA ASP A 188 18.73 1.67 5.65
C ASP A 188 17.74 1.82 6.82
N LEU A 189 16.75 0.93 6.91
CA LEU A 189 15.74 0.94 7.98
C LEU A 189 16.33 0.72 9.36
N GLN A 190 17.22 -0.26 9.54
CA GLN A 190 17.90 -0.50 10.81
C GLN A 190 18.70 0.73 11.30
N ARG A 191 19.25 1.51 10.36
CA ARG A 191 20.00 2.73 10.67
C ARG A 191 19.09 3.89 11.09
N VAL A 192 17.95 4.08 10.43
CA VAL A 192 17.09 5.26 10.66
C VAL A 192 16.02 5.03 11.74
N TRP A 193 15.54 3.79 11.91
CA TRP A 193 14.43 3.49 12.81
C TRP A 193 14.64 3.88 14.28
N PRO A 194 15.86 3.79 14.87
CA PRO A 194 16.09 4.22 16.25
C PRO A 194 15.67 5.67 16.54
N ASP A 195 15.72 6.57 15.54
CA ASP A 195 15.29 7.97 15.70
C ASP A 195 13.78 8.14 15.88
N PHE A 196 12.99 7.13 15.51
CA PHE A 196 11.53 7.12 15.57
C PHE A 196 10.99 6.29 16.73
N GLN A 197 11.88 5.67 17.53
CA GLN A 197 11.56 4.95 18.75
C GLN A 197 11.59 5.91 19.97
N GLY A 198 10.58 5.82 20.84
CA GLY A 198 10.53 6.61 22.09
C GLY A 198 10.38 8.13 21.92
N GLY A 199 10.54 8.88 23.03
CA GLY A 199 10.35 10.34 23.11
C GLY A 199 11.40 11.19 22.38
N ASN A 200 12.25 10.59 21.54
CA ASN A 200 13.38 11.25 20.85
C ASN A 200 12.96 12.10 19.63
N LYS A 201 11.71 12.58 19.64
CA LYS A 201 11.04 13.26 18.51
C LYS A 201 11.26 14.77 18.48
N THR A 202 12.27 15.28 19.18
CA THR A 202 12.52 16.71 19.24
C THR A 202 13.20 17.15 17.94
N CYS A 203 12.39 17.74 17.07
CA CYS A 203 12.87 18.55 15.96
C CYS A 203 12.74 20.01 16.36
N PRO A 204 13.79 20.84 16.19
CA PRO A 204 13.65 22.28 16.37
C PRO A 204 12.55 22.81 15.45
N SER A 205 11.75 23.72 15.99
CA SER A 205 10.70 24.47 15.30
C SER A 205 11.27 25.41 14.24
#